data_AF-A0A6J5XDC2-F1
#
_entry.id   AF-A0A6J5XDC2-F1
#
_cell.length_a   1.000
_cell.length_b   1.000
_cell.length_c   1.000
_cell.angle_alpha   90.00
_cell.angle_beta   90.00
_cell.angle_gamma   90.00
#
_symmetry.space_group_name_H-M   'P 1'
#
loop_
_entity.id
_entity.type
_entity.pdbx_description
1 polymer ?
#
loop_
_entity_poly.entity_id
_entity_poly.type
_entity_poly.pdbx_seq_one_letter_code
_entity_poly.pdbx_strand_id
1 'polypeptide(L)'
;MPPRRELDGRGRGGNDQDDFERLAQQIERLTRQMKTLMVRQQQEEDDYEHETNPFSEDNHMEEIRHNNNYGTRRWEVGLRIDIPEFHGSLQLEDFLDWLNSVEEVLEFKDVPENIKVSLIATRFRGRASAWWQQFKATHLRQGK
;
A
#
# COMPACT_ATOMS: atom_id res chain seq x y z
N MET A 1 38.20 44.08 50.23
CA MET A 1 38.53 43.53 48.89
C MET A 1 39.65 42.50 49.05
N PRO A 2 39.68 41.41 48.26
CA PRO A 2 39.33 40.02 48.65
C PRO A 2 40.47 38.99 48.36
N PRO A 3 40.23 37.65 48.45
CA PRO A 3 40.22 36.84 47.20
C PRO A 3 39.15 35.72 47.25
N ARG A 4 38.31 35.49 46.22
CA ARG A 4 38.50 34.91 44.87
C ARG A 4 39.19 33.54 44.88
N ARG A 5 38.40 32.50 44.57
CA ARG A 5 38.66 31.20 43.88
C ARG A 5 37.53 30.24 44.27
N GLU A 6 36.94 29.39 43.45
CA GLU A 6 37.04 29.02 42.04
C GLU A 6 35.75 28.24 41.72
N LEU A 7 35.34 28.24 40.45
CA LEU A 7 34.27 27.39 39.94
C LEU A 7 34.74 25.94 39.93
N ASP A 8 33.94 25.03 40.46
CA ASP A 8 33.81 23.63 40.00
C ASP A 8 32.48 23.13 40.61
N GLY A 9 31.51 22.62 39.87
CA GLY A 9 31.65 21.67 38.78
C GLY A 9 31.31 20.28 39.32
N ARG A 10 30.13 19.77 38.91
CA ARG A 10 29.68 18.36 38.93
C ARG A 10 28.86 17.87 40.14
N GLY A 11 27.75 17.19 39.80
CA GLY A 11 27.41 15.92 40.43
C GLY A 11 25.96 15.72 40.86
N ARG A 12 25.01 15.60 39.92
CA ARG A 12 23.73 14.91 40.16
C ARG A 12 23.30 14.17 38.89
N GLY A 13 23.65 12.90 38.79
CA GLY A 13 23.31 11.99 37.69
C GLY A 13 22.99 10.58 38.19
N GLY A 14 22.17 10.50 39.25
CA GLY A 14 21.78 9.23 39.87
C GLY A 14 20.40 8.71 39.44
N ASN A 15 19.48 9.58 39.02
CA ASN A 15 18.10 9.18 38.72
C ASN A 15 17.89 8.81 37.25
N ASP A 16 18.61 9.46 36.31
CA ASP A 16 18.45 9.20 34.87
C ASP A 16 18.90 7.80 34.47
N GLN A 17 19.86 7.23 35.22
CA GLN A 17 20.37 5.88 34.99
C GLN A 17 19.34 4.82 35.40
N ASP A 18 18.69 5.01 36.55
CA ASP A 18 17.65 4.10 37.04
C ASP A 18 16.40 4.14 36.14
N ASP A 19 16.04 5.32 35.63
CA ASP A 19 14.94 5.50 34.68
C ASP A 19 15.27 4.87 33.31
N PHE A 20 16.52 4.96 32.87
CA PHE A 20 17.00 4.31 31.65
C PHE A 20 16.97 2.78 31.78
N GLU A 21 17.37 2.23 32.92
CA GLU A 21 17.31 0.79 33.20
C GLU A 21 15.88 0.27 33.26
N ARG A 22 14.95 1.04 33.84
CA ARG A 22 13.51 0.73 33.84
C ARG A 22 12.93 0.71 32.43
N LEU A 23 13.28 1.70 31.61
CA LEU A 23 12.84 1.77 30.22
C LEU A 23 13.42 0.61 29.39
N ALA A 24 14.70 0.29 29.56
CA ALA A 24 15.35 -0.84 28.89
C ALA A 24 14.66 -2.16 29.22
N GLN A 25 14.31 -2.38 30.49
CA GLN A 25 13.55 -3.56 30.93
C GLN A 25 12.14 -3.60 30.33
N GLN A 26 11.47 -2.44 30.22
CA GLN A 26 10.14 -2.36 29.61
C GLN A 26 10.18 -2.67 28.11
N ILE A 27 11.17 -2.15 27.39
CA ILE A 27 11.39 -2.43 25.96
C ILE A 27 11.66 -3.93 25.78
N GLU A 28 12.56 -4.51 26.56
CA GLU A 28 12.88 -5.94 26.44
C GLU A 28 11.65 -6.83 26.67
N ARG A 29 10.82 -6.49 27.67
CA ARG A 29 9.58 -7.24 27.93
C ARG A 29 8.61 -7.15 26.75
N LEU A 30 8.43 -5.96 26.18
CA LEU A 30 7.58 -5.77 25.00
C LEU A 30 8.15 -6.50 23.77
N THR A 31 9.47 -6.44 23.54
CA THR A 31 10.13 -7.15 22.45
C THR A 31 9.94 -8.67 22.56
N ARG A 32 10.07 -9.23 23.78
CA ARG A 32 9.81 -10.65 24.03
C ARG A 32 8.35 -11.02 23.76
N GLN A 33 7.39 -10.19 24.21
CA GLN A 33 5.97 -10.42 23.96
C GLN A 33 5.63 -10.38 22.46
N MET A 34 6.17 -9.41 21.72
CA MET A 34 6.00 -9.36 20.26
C MET A 34 6.61 -10.58 19.58
N LYS A 35 7.80 -11.01 20.00
CA LYS A 35 8.46 -12.20 19.43
C LYS A 35 7.61 -13.47 19.63
N THR A 36 7.00 -13.64 20.80
CA THR A 36 6.10 -14.77 21.07
C THR A 36 4.82 -14.69 20.23
N LEU A 37 4.24 -13.50 20.04
CA LEU A 37 3.08 -13.31 19.17
C LEU A 37 3.42 -13.57 17.69
N MET A 38 4.60 -13.15 17.24
CA MET A 38 5.08 -13.42 15.87
C MET A 38 5.34 -14.91 15.62
N VAL A 39 5.96 -15.61 16.57
CA VAL A 39 6.18 -17.07 16.47
C VAL A 39 4.85 -17.82 16.44
N ARG A 40 3.88 -17.43 17.26
CA ARG A 40 2.54 -18.03 17.25
C ARG A 40 1.81 -17.80 15.93
N GLN A 41 1.96 -16.62 15.32
CA GLN A 41 1.34 -16.32 14.03
C GLN A 41 1.98 -17.11 12.88
N GLN A 42 3.30 -17.36 12.95
CA GLN A 42 4.00 -18.24 11.99
C GLN A 42 3.61 -19.71 12.17
N GLN A 43 3.38 -20.17 13.40
CA GLN A 43 3.00 -21.57 13.64
C GLN A 43 1.55 -21.90 13.25
N GLU A 44 0.67 -20.90 13.15
CA GLU A 44 -0.70 -21.06 12.61
C GLU A 44 -0.72 -21.08 11.06
N GLU A 45 0.38 -20.74 10.37
CA GLU A 45 0.51 -20.84 8.90
C GLU A 45 1.14 -22.17 8.42
N ASP A 46 1.83 -22.91 9.29
CA ASP A 46 2.54 -24.15 8.94
C ASP A 46 1.72 -25.45 9.19
N ASP A 47 0.50 -25.36 9.72
CA ASP A 47 -0.36 -26.53 10.00
C ASP A 47 -1.47 -26.75 8.94
N TYR A 48 -1.21 -26.33 7.70
CA TYR A 48 -1.96 -26.84 6.55
C TYR A 48 -1.31 -28.15 6.08
N GLU A 49 -1.55 -29.24 6.81
CA GLU A 49 -1.45 -30.58 6.24
C GLU A 49 -2.29 -30.58 4.96
N HIS A 50 -1.62 -30.51 3.80
CA HIS A 50 -2.24 -30.75 2.52
C HIS A 50 -2.72 -32.19 2.49
N GLU A 51 -3.96 -32.43 2.94
CA GLU A 51 -4.73 -33.58 2.48
C GLU A 51 -4.96 -33.37 0.98
N THR A 52 -4.00 -33.82 0.17
CA THR A 52 -4.15 -33.87 -1.28
C THR A 52 -5.32 -34.79 -1.59
N ASN A 53 -6.44 -34.20 -1.99
CA ASN A 53 -7.64 -34.93 -2.42
C ASN A 53 -7.26 -35.92 -3.53
N PRO A 54 -7.35 -37.25 -3.31
CA PRO A 54 -6.94 -38.27 -4.28
C PRO A 54 -7.77 -38.27 -5.58
N PHE A 55 -8.83 -37.46 -5.64
CA PHE A 55 -9.70 -37.30 -6.81
C PHE A 55 -9.48 -35.99 -7.58
N SER A 56 -8.49 -35.17 -7.22
CA SER A 56 -8.19 -33.92 -7.93
C SER A 56 -7.24 -34.13 -9.12
N GLU A 57 -7.60 -35.04 -10.03
CA GLU A 57 -7.00 -35.11 -11.37
C GLU A 57 -7.77 -34.17 -12.33
N ASP A 58 -7.63 -32.84 -12.19
CA ASP A 58 -7.70 -31.91 -13.35
C ASP A 58 -7.42 -30.41 -13.05
N ASN A 59 -6.85 -30.04 -11.90
CA ASN A 59 -6.79 -28.61 -11.51
C ASN A 59 -5.39 -27.96 -11.51
N HIS A 60 -4.40 -28.54 -12.19
CA HIS A 60 -3.07 -27.93 -12.35
C HIS A 60 -3.05 -26.65 -13.22
N MET A 61 -4.17 -26.27 -13.85
CA MET A 61 -4.28 -25.00 -14.58
C MET A 61 -4.79 -23.82 -13.74
N GLU A 62 -5.33 -24.09 -12.54
CA GLU A 62 -5.81 -23.02 -11.64
C GLU A 62 -4.71 -22.53 -10.69
N GLU A 63 -3.74 -23.37 -10.35
CA GLU A 63 -2.65 -22.99 -9.44
C GLU A 63 -1.69 -21.95 -10.06
N ILE A 64 -1.48 -22.00 -11.39
CA ILE A 64 -0.69 -20.98 -12.10
C ILE A 64 -1.40 -19.61 -12.14
N ARG A 65 -2.74 -19.59 -12.09
CA ARG A 65 -3.50 -18.33 -12.07
C ARG A 65 -3.48 -17.65 -10.69
N HIS A 66 -3.44 -18.43 -9.62
CA HIS A 66 -3.47 -17.91 -8.26
C HIS A 66 -2.10 -17.42 -7.78
N ASN A 67 -1.00 -17.98 -8.28
CA ASN A 67 0.35 -17.54 -7.89
C ASN A 67 0.73 -16.15 -8.46
N ASN A 68 0.09 -15.69 -9.54
CA ASN A 68 0.35 -14.36 -10.11
C ASN A 68 -0.32 -13.23 -9.30
N ASN A 69 -1.25 -13.55 -8.41
CA ASN A 69 -2.12 -12.57 -7.75
C ASN A 69 -1.45 -11.85 -6.56
N TYR A 70 -0.37 -12.41 -5.98
CA TYR A 70 0.35 -11.79 -4.86
C TYR A 70 1.27 -10.64 -5.29
N GLY A 71 1.76 -10.65 -6.53
CA GLY A 71 2.52 -9.53 -7.12
C GLY A 71 1.62 -8.49 -7.81
N THR A 72 0.54 -8.93 -8.46
CA THR A 72 -0.33 -8.05 -9.27
C THR A 72 -1.21 -7.11 -8.45
N ARG A 73 -1.44 -7.34 -7.15
CA ARG A 73 -2.26 -6.43 -6.33
C ARG A 73 -1.50 -5.35 -5.59
N ARG A 74 -0.18 -5.19 -5.81
CA ARG A 74 0.59 -4.14 -5.13
C ARG A 74 0.05 -2.73 -5.40
N TRP A 75 -0.46 -2.47 -6.61
CA TRP A 75 -1.10 -1.19 -6.95
C TRP A 75 -2.44 -0.98 -6.21
N GLU A 76 -3.09 -2.05 -5.75
CA GLU A 76 -4.31 -2.03 -4.92
C GLU A 76 -3.97 -1.85 -3.43
N VAL A 77 -2.87 -2.45 -2.97
CA VAL A 77 -2.45 -2.49 -1.57
C VAL A 77 -1.40 -1.39 -1.31
N GLY A 78 -1.85 -0.17 -1.03
CA GLY A 78 -0.96 0.96 -0.77
C GLY A 78 -1.68 2.24 -0.36
N LEU A 79 -0.94 3.36 -0.33
CA LEU A 79 -1.49 4.69 -0.04
C LEU A 79 -2.71 4.95 -0.95
N ARG A 80 -3.83 5.34 -0.33
CA ARG A 80 -5.06 5.67 -1.04
C ARG A 80 -4.90 7.03 -1.70
N ILE A 81 -4.28 7.04 -2.86
CA ILE A 81 -4.20 8.20 -3.73
C ILE A 81 -5.47 8.23 -4.58
N ASP A 82 -6.14 9.38 -4.56
CA ASP A 82 -7.34 9.58 -5.35
C ASP A 82 -6.97 9.97 -6.78
N ILE A 83 -7.66 9.37 -7.76
CA ILE A 83 -7.47 9.70 -9.17
C ILE A 83 -8.43 10.86 -9.48
N PRO A 84 -7.93 12.00 -10.00
CA PRO A 84 -8.74 13.17 -10.24
C PRO A 84 -9.83 12.88 -11.27
N GLU A 85 -10.99 13.52 -11.07
CA GLU A 85 -12.15 13.33 -11.94
C GLU A 85 -12.12 14.26 -13.15
N PHE A 86 -12.62 13.77 -14.28
CA PHE A 86 -12.79 14.58 -15.48
C PHE A 86 -14.25 14.67 -15.90
N HIS A 87 -14.74 15.90 -16.03
CA HIS A 87 -16.14 16.18 -16.32
C HIS A 87 -16.43 16.39 -17.82
N GLY A 88 -15.39 16.41 -18.66
CA GLY A 88 -15.48 16.72 -20.08
C GLY A 88 -15.38 18.22 -20.36
N SER A 89 -14.36 18.89 -19.80
CA SER A 89 -14.05 20.28 -20.15
C SER A 89 -13.74 20.40 -21.64
N LEU A 90 -14.08 21.54 -22.23
CA LEU A 90 -13.71 21.90 -23.60
C LEU A 90 -12.41 22.71 -23.67
N GLN A 91 -11.87 23.11 -22.52
CA GLN A 91 -10.57 23.77 -22.45
C GLN A 91 -9.48 22.71 -22.54
N LEU A 92 -8.53 22.92 -23.44
CA LEU A 92 -7.41 22.00 -23.62
C LEU A 92 -6.49 21.99 -22.40
N GLU A 93 -6.27 23.13 -21.77
CA GLU A 93 -5.41 23.27 -20.58
C GLU A 93 -5.94 22.43 -19.42
N ASP A 94 -7.23 22.54 -19.08
CA ASP A 94 -7.89 21.69 -18.06
C ASP A 94 -7.72 20.20 -18.34
N PHE A 95 -7.78 19.80 -19.62
CA PHE A 95 -7.60 18.40 -20.01
C PHE A 95 -6.16 17.95 -19.83
N LEU A 96 -5.18 18.78 -20.21
CA LEU A 96 -3.75 18.47 -20.06
C LEU A 96 -3.34 18.41 -18.59
N ASP A 97 -3.80 19.35 -17.78
CA ASP A 97 -3.54 19.35 -16.33
C ASP A 97 -4.12 18.11 -15.66
N TRP A 98 -5.35 17.74 -16.02
CA TRP A 98 -5.96 16.51 -15.55
C TRP A 98 -5.18 15.28 -16.02
N LEU A 99 -4.81 15.21 -17.30
CA LEU A 99 -4.09 14.08 -17.87
C LEU A 99 -2.73 13.88 -17.19
N ASN A 100 -1.96 14.94 -17.03
CA ASN A 100 -0.66 14.91 -16.37
C ASN A 100 -0.78 14.43 -14.91
N SER A 101 -1.81 14.92 -14.20
CA SER A 101 -2.10 14.48 -12.83
C SER A 101 -2.47 13.00 -12.75
N VAL A 102 -3.25 12.49 -13.71
CA VAL A 102 -3.61 11.08 -13.79
C VAL A 102 -2.38 10.22 -14.09
N GLU A 103 -1.53 10.63 -15.03
CA GLU A 103 -0.31 9.90 -15.39
C GLU A 103 0.64 9.75 -14.19
N GLU A 104 0.87 10.83 -13.45
CA GLU A 104 1.70 10.82 -12.23
C GLU A 104 1.15 9.85 -11.17
N VAL A 105 -0.17 9.82 -10.97
CA VAL A 105 -0.81 8.90 -10.01
C VAL A 105 -0.69 7.44 -10.44
N LEU A 106 -0.85 7.15 -11.74
CA LEU A 106 -0.75 5.79 -12.28
C LEU A 106 0.68 5.27 -12.24
N GLU A 107 1.66 6.12 -12.52
CA GLU A 107 3.08 5.80 -12.40
C GLU A 107 3.47 5.55 -10.94
N PHE A 108 3.06 6.44 -10.03
CA PHE A 108 3.33 6.27 -8.60
C PHE A 108 2.76 4.95 -8.05
N LYS A 109 1.56 4.56 -8.49
CA LYS A 109 0.92 3.31 -8.07
C LYS A 109 1.42 2.08 -8.82
N ASP A 110 2.25 2.24 -9.85
CA ASP A 110 2.70 1.16 -10.73
C ASP A 110 1.50 0.34 -11.28
N VAL A 111 0.48 1.05 -11.79
CA VAL A 111 -0.76 0.42 -12.25
C VAL A 111 -0.51 -0.34 -13.57
N PRO A 112 -0.90 -1.63 -13.67
CA PRO A 112 -0.75 -2.41 -14.89
C PRO A 112 -1.49 -1.79 -16.09
N GLU A 113 -0.86 -1.82 -17.26
CA GLU A 113 -1.36 -1.18 -18.49
C GLU A 113 -2.77 -1.65 -18.89
N ASN A 114 -3.05 -2.94 -18.70
CA ASN A 114 -4.35 -3.54 -19.00
C ASN A 114 -5.48 -3.05 -18.07
N ILE A 115 -5.15 -2.38 -16.97
CA ILE A 115 -6.11 -1.88 -15.96
C ILE A 115 -6.25 -0.36 -16.03
N LYS A 116 -5.20 0.38 -16.44
CA LYS A 116 -5.17 1.86 -16.46
C LYS A 116 -6.43 2.47 -17.07
N VAL A 117 -6.79 2.08 -18.29
CA VAL A 117 -7.96 2.64 -19.01
C VAL A 117 -9.27 2.36 -18.26
N SER A 118 -9.43 1.15 -17.75
CA SER A 118 -10.62 0.76 -16.96
C SER A 118 -10.73 1.61 -15.69
N LEU A 119 -9.60 1.85 -15.03
CA LEU A 119 -9.52 2.63 -13.80
C LEU A 119 -9.82 4.12 -14.06
N ILE A 120 -9.20 4.74 -15.07
CA ILE A 120 -9.48 6.13 -15.47
C ILE A 120 -10.97 6.30 -15.83
N ALA A 121 -11.55 5.34 -16.54
CA ALA A 121 -12.94 5.40 -16.94
C ALA A 121 -13.91 5.49 -15.75
N THR A 122 -13.54 4.98 -14.56
CA THR A 122 -14.36 5.14 -13.35
C THR A 122 -14.43 6.58 -12.85
N ARG A 123 -13.49 7.43 -13.27
CA ARG A 123 -13.36 8.84 -12.87
C ARG A 123 -13.94 9.82 -13.88
N PHE A 124 -14.55 9.32 -14.95
CA PHE A 124 -15.30 10.17 -15.87
C PHE A 124 -16.66 10.55 -15.29
N ARG A 125 -16.93 11.85 -15.31
CA ARG A 125 -18.19 12.47 -14.88
C ARG A 125 -18.81 13.27 -16.02
N GLY A 126 -20.07 13.64 -15.86
CA GLY A 126 -20.78 14.51 -16.80
C GLY A 126 -20.65 14.07 -18.26
N ARG A 127 -20.13 14.96 -19.11
CA ARG A 127 -20.01 14.75 -20.56
C ARG A 127 -18.99 13.67 -20.91
N ALA A 128 -17.88 13.60 -20.17
CA ALA A 128 -16.86 12.57 -20.40
C ALA A 128 -17.42 11.17 -20.16
N SER A 129 -18.27 10.99 -19.13
CA SER A 129 -18.91 9.70 -18.85
C SER A 129 -19.83 9.26 -20.00
N ALA A 130 -20.64 10.19 -20.52
CA ALA A 130 -21.52 9.92 -21.66
C ALA A 130 -20.73 9.53 -22.92
N TRP A 131 -19.63 10.25 -23.21
CA TRP A 131 -18.72 9.91 -24.31
C TRP A 131 -18.14 8.50 -24.15
N TRP A 132 -17.68 8.12 -22.96
CA TRP A 132 -17.12 6.78 -22.73
C TRP A 132 -18.16 5.66 -22.93
N GLN A 133 -19.42 5.87 -22.52
CA GLN A 133 -20.49 4.90 -22.79
C GLN A 133 -20.76 4.75 -24.29
N GLN A 134 -20.77 5.86 -25.04
CA GLN A 134 -20.94 5.84 -26.49
C GLN A 134 -19.76 5.15 -27.19
N PHE A 135 -18.53 5.39 -26.73
CA PHE A 135 -17.33 4.74 -27.24
C PHE A 135 -17.41 3.21 -27.08
N LYS A 136 -17.76 2.72 -25.87
CA LYS A 136 -17.97 1.29 -25.62
C LYS A 136 -19.08 0.70 -26.48
N ALA A 137 -20.22 1.40 -26.61
CA ALA A 137 -21.33 0.93 -27.42
C ALA A 137 -20.95 0.81 -28.92
N THR A 138 -20.13 1.74 -29.40
CA THR A 138 -19.61 1.72 -30.78
C THR A 138 -18.66 0.55 -30.98
N HIS A 139 -17.73 0.31 -30.05
CA HIS A 139 -16.82 -0.84 -30.12
C HIS A 139 -17.54 -2.18 -30.06
N LEU A 140 -18.58 -2.30 -29.23
CA LEU A 140 -19.38 -3.53 -29.15
C LEU A 140 -20.15 -3.81 -30.45
N ARG A 141 -20.60 -2.75 -31.15
CA ARG A 141 -21.32 -2.84 -32.43
C ARG A 141 -20.39 -3.10 -33.61
N GLN A 142 -19.13 -2.70 -33.53
CA GLN A 142 -18.11 -2.92 -34.56
C GLN A 142 -17.42 -4.29 -34.44
N GLY A 143 -17.91 -5.21 -33.60
CA GLY A 143 -17.24 -6.47 -33.28
C GLY A 143 -17.01 -7.41 -34.47
N LYS A 144 -15.88 -7.25 -35.16
CA LYS A 144 -14.82 -8.25 -35.37
C LYS A 144 -13.54 -7.59 -35.84
#